data_AF-A0A935R6R6-F1
#
_entry.id   AF-A0A935R6R6-F1
#
_cell.length_a   1.000
_cell.length_b   1.000
_cell.length_c   1.000
_cell.angle_alpha   90.00
_cell.angle_beta   90.00
_cell.angle_gamma   90.00
#
_symmetry.space_group_name_H-M   'P 1'
#
loop_
_entity.id
_entity.type
_entity.pdbx_description
1 polymer ?
#
loop_
_entity_poly.entity_id
_entity_poly.type
_entity_poly.pdbx_seq_one_letter_code
_entity_poly.pdbx_strand_id
1 'polypeptide(L)'
;MPLPGLDDRMTLSEASLALGVHPFDLIRVLVALGAFPPDLHLNAEEVERVRTLGGLERWWEPDSQGEAVRRSDPIAARGIARGLCVQLIEHGLLDPTSARLDNIFRGLDADAQAVARAVLHALVQEGYLRTFTTPSGVNVTIASRHGEDVLKIASGDAFPRALALLWQR
;
A
#
# COMPACT_ATOMS: atom_id res chain seq x y z
N MET A 1 33.55 23.05 -18.76
CA MET A 1 32.27 23.24 -19.47
C MET A 1 31.57 21.89 -19.48
N PRO A 2 30.55 21.65 -18.63
CA PRO A 2 29.84 20.39 -18.63
C PRO A 2 28.93 20.30 -19.86
N LEU A 3 28.77 19.10 -20.41
CA LEU A 3 27.93 18.84 -21.58
C LEU A 3 26.43 19.02 -21.23
N PRO A 4 25.62 19.59 -22.12
CA PRO A 4 24.18 19.70 -21.91
C PRO A 4 23.50 18.33 -22.08
N GLY A 5 22.74 17.93 -21.06
CA GLY A 5 21.60 17.01 -21.15
C GLY A 5 21.89 15.59 -21.62
N LEU A 6 22.44 14.74 -20.75
CA LEU A 6 21.98 13.36 -20.74
C LEU A 6 20.50 13.43 -20.34
N ASP A 7 19.63 13.06 -21.28
CA ASP A 7 18.18 13.12 -21.16
C ASP A 7 17.77 12.38 -19.87
N ASP A 8 17.40 13.11 -18.83
CA ASP A 8 17.03 12.59 -17.50
C ASP A 8 15.60 12.01 -17.54
N ARG A 9 15.30 11.36 -18.66
CA ARG A 9 13.99 10.90 -19.09
C ARG A 9 13.94 9.40 -18.97
N MET A 10 13.01 8.95 -18.15
CA MET A 10 12.72 7.55 -17.88
C MET A 10 11.61 7.09 -18.82
N THR A 11 11.80 5.94 -19.44
CA THR A 11 10.70 5.19 -20.05
C THR A 11 9.63 4.89 -18.99
N LEU A 12 8.39 4.60 -19.42
CA LEU A 12 7.34 4.16 -18.48
C LEU A 12 7.76 2.94 -17.64
N SER A 13 8.57 2.04 -18.19
CA SER A 13 9.07 0.87 -17.45
C SER A 13 10.02 1.28 -16.32
N GLU A 14 10.96 2.19 -16.59
CA GLU A 14 11.90 2.69 -15.58
C GLU A 14 11.18 3.49 -14.49
N ALA A 15 10.26 4.36 -14.89
CA ALA A 15 9.41 5.10 -13.95
C ALA A 15 8.55 4.15 -13.10
N SER A 16 8.01 3.07 -13.69
CA SER A 16 7.21 2.08 -12.95
C SER A 16 8.04 1.32 -11.90
N LEU A 17 9.30 1.01 -12.23
CA LEU A 17 10.24 0.39 -11.32
C LEU A 17 10.60 1.33 -10.16
N ALA A 18 10.89 2.61 -10.46
CA ALA A 18 11.18 3.62 -9.45
C ALA A 18 10.00 3.82 -8.48
N LEU A 19 8.77 3.78 -8.99
CA LEU A 19 7.54 3.92 -8.20
C LEU A 19 7.08 2.60 -7.54
N GLY A 20 7.71 1.47 -7.86
CA GLY A 20 7.30 0.16 -7.35
C GLY A 20 5.86 -0.21 -7.74
N VAL A 21 5.46 0.09 -8.97
CA VAL A 21 4.10 -0.14 -9.49
C VAL A 21 4.17 -0.85 -10.83
N HIS A 22 3.13 -1.62 -11.19
CA HIS A 22 3.09 -2.25 -12.51
C HIS A 22 2.98 -1.18 -13.62
N PRO A 23 3.64 -1.33 -14.78
CA PRO A 23 3.57 -0.34 -15.88
C PRO A 23 2.14 0.04 -16.30
N PHE A 24 1.22 -0.94 -16.39
CA PHE A 24 -0.19 -0.66 -16.68
C PHE A 24 -0.88 0.17 -15.60
N ASP A 25 -0.55 -0.01 -14.32
CA ASP A 25 -1.13 0.78 -13.25
C ASP A 25 -0.56 2.20 -13.24
N LEU A 26 0.73 2.39 -13.59
CA LEU A 26 1.30 3.71 -13.84
C LEU A 26 0.55 4.45 -14.95
N ILE A 27 0.26 3.77 -16.06
CA ILE A 27 -0.55 4.35 -17.15
C ILE A 27 -1.94 4.76 -16.64
N ARG A 28 -2.61 3.91 -15.86
CA ARG A 28 -3.92 4.25 -15.28
C ARG A 28 -3.86 5.49 -14.41
N VAL A 29 -2.83 5.63 -13.58
CA VAL A 29 -2.62 6.83 -12.76
C VAL A 29 -2.38 8.05 -13.64
N LEU A 30 -1.49 7.96 -14.63
CA LEU A 30 -1.21 9.06 -15.57
C LEU A 30 -2.47 9.54 -16.30
N VAL A 31 -3.30 8.60 -16.78
CA VAL A 31 -4.57 8.90 -17.44
C VAL A 31 -5.56 9.54 -16.46
N ALA A 32 -5.70 9.00 -15.25
CA ALA A 32 -6.58 9.56 -14.22
C ALA A 32 -6.17 10.99 -13.81
N LEU A 33 -4.88 11.31 -13.87
CA LEU A 33 -4.32 12.64 -13.59
C LEU A 33 -4.37 13.60 -14.78
N GLY A 34 -4.76 13.13 -15.98
CA GLY A 34 -4.68 13.92 -17.21
C GLY A 34 -3.25 14.31 -17.59
N ALA A 35 -2.27 13.51 -17.18
CA ALA A 35 -0.84 13.80 -17.26
C ALA A 35 -0.08 12.79 -18.16
N PHE A 36 -0.77 12.18 -19.12
CA PHE A 36 -0.17 11.16 -19.98
C PHE A 36 0.83 11.78 -20.97
N PRO A 37 2.13 11.45 -20.92
CA PRO A 37 3.13 12.04 -21.79
C PRO A 37 2.98 11.51 -23.23
N PRO A 38 3.04 12.38 -24.25
CA PRO A 38 2.81 11.98 -25.65
C PRO A 38 3.90 11.06 -26.20
N ASP A 39 5.11 11.11 -25.65
CA ASP A 39 6.26 10.32 -26.05
C ASP A 39 6.57 9.18 -25.09
N LEU A 40 5.71 8.91 -24.09
CA LEU A 40 5.85 7.82 -23.11
C LEU A 40 7.12 7.92 -22.24
N HIS A 41 7.69 9.11 -22.07
CA HIS A 41 8.82 9.34 -21.18
C HIS A 41 8.48 10.36 -20.10
N LEU A 42 8.94 10.09 -18.89
CA LEU A 42 8.78 10.94 -17.70
C LEU A 42 10.14 11.38 -17.21
N ASN A 43 10.30 12.65 -16.86
CA ASN A 43 11.45 13.11 -16.08
C ASN A 43 11.23 12.86 -14.58
N ALA A 44 12.27 13.09 -13.76
CA ALA A 44 12.20 12.88 -12.31
C ALA A 44 11.12 13.71 -11.59
N GLU A 45 10.87 14.95 -12.02
CA GLU A 45 9.83 15.81 -11.45
C GLU A 45 8.43 15.26 -11.77
N GLU A 46 8.22 14.77 -12.99
CA GLU A 46 6.96 14.14 -13.40
C GLU A 46 6.71 12.83 -12.65
N VAL A 47 7.75 12.01 -12.46
CA VAL A 47 7.67 10.78 -11.65
C VAL A 47 7.27 11.11 -10.22
N GLU A 48 7.88 12.13 -9.62
CA GLU A 48 7.58 12.57 -8.25
C GLU A 48 6.17 13.16 -8.12
N ARG A 49 5.73 13.92 -9.12
CA ARG A 49 4.36 14.43 -9.22
C ARG A 49 3.35 13.28 -9.31
N VAL A 50 3.64 12.27 -10.13
CA VAL A 50 2.78 11.07 -10.25
C VAL A 50 2.74 10.29 -8.95
N ARG A 51 3.87 10.15 -8.25
CA ARG A 51 3.94 9.53 -6.93
C ARG A 51 2.99 10.22 -5.95
N THR A 52 3.13 11.54 -5.83
CA THR A 52 2.38 12.37 -4.88
C THR A 52 0.89 12.41 -5.21
N LEU A 53 0.54 12.79 -6.45
CA LEU A 53 -0.87 12.91 -6.85
C LEU A 53 -1.56 11.56 -7.03
N GLY A 54 -0.81 10.53 -7.37
CA GLY A 54 -1.29 9.16 -7.48
C GLY A 54 -1.46 8.47 -6.13
N GLY A 55 -0.96 9.03 -5.03
CA GLY A 55 -0.96 8.38 -3.72
C GLY A 55 -0.16 7.08 -3.70
N LEU A 56 0.94 7.03 -4.47
CA LEU A 56 1.81 5.86 -4.57
C LEU A 56 2.82 5.90 -3.42
N GLU A 57 2.54 5.13 -2.38
CA GLU A 57 3.35 5.09 -1.17
C GLU A 57 3.92 3.68 -0.95
N ARG A 58 5.05 3.65 -0.23
CA ARG A 58 5.66 2.44 0.30
C ARG A 58 5.52 2.50 1.82
N TRP A 59 4.69 1.62 2.39
CA TRP A 59 4.36 1.67 3.81
C TRP A 59 5.36 0.93 4.69
N TRP A 60 5.96 -0.14 4.17
CA TRP A 60 6.84 -1.01 4.95
C TRP A 60 8.30 -0.57 4.84
N GLU A 61 8.57 0.66 5.27
CA GLU A 61 9.94 1.17 5.42
C GLU A 61 10.58 0.66 6.73
N PRO A 62 11.92 0.51 6.79
CA PRO A 62 12.61 -0.03 7.97
C PRO A 62 12.33 0.70 9.29
N ASP A 63 12.00 1.99 9.24
CA ASP A 63 11.71 2.86 10.37
C ASP A 63 10.20 3.05 10.65
N SER A 64 9.32 2.44 9.83
CA SER A 64 7.88 2.50 10.05
C SER A 64 7.43 1.72 11.29
N GLN A 65 6.43 2.22 12.01
CA GLN A 65 5.93 1.55 13.21
C GLN A 65 5.29 0.19 12.88
N GLY A 66 4.59 0.09 11.75
CA GLY A 66 4.06 -1.17 11.26
C GLY A 66 5.14 -2.24 11.04
N GLU A 67 6.30 -1.87 10.47
CA GLU A 67 7.42 -2.80 10.27
C GLU A 67 8.06 -3.22 11.60
N ALA A 68 8.21 -2.29 12.54
CA ALA A 68 8.70 -2.59 13.88
C ALA A 68 7.78 -3.60 14.60
N VAL A 69 6.47 -3.38 14.55
CA VAL A 69 5.47 -4.31 15.12
C VAL A 69 5.54 -5.67 14.44
N ARG A 70 5.61 -5.71 13.10
CA ARG A 70 5.70 -6.95 12.32
C ARG A 70 6.89 -7.80 12.74
N ARG A 71 8.07 -7.20 12.91
CA ARG A 71 9.30 -7.92 13.28
C ARG A 71 9.34 -8.34 14.75
N SER A 72 8.65 -7.62 15.62
CA SER A 72 8.64 -7.89 17.06
C SER A 72 7.75 -9.06 17.48
N ASP A 73 6.76 -9.44 16.66
CA ASP A 73 5.83 -10.50 17.01
C ASP A 73 6.44 -11.89 16.80
N PRO A 74 6.37 -12.80 17.79
CA PRO A 74 6.92 -14.15 17.64
C PRO A 74 6.19 -15.00 16.59
N ILE A 75 4.96 -14.62 16.21
CA ILE A 75 4.19 -15.30 15.17
C ILE A 75 4.17 -14.39 13.94
N ALA A 76 4.93 -14.74 12.90
CA ALA A 76 5.11 -13.91 11.71
C ALA A 76 3.78 -13.42 11.09
N ALA A 77 2.80 -14.31 10.94
CA ALA A 77 1.50 -13.95 10.38
C ALA A 77 0.66 -13.03 11.29
N ARG A 78 0.80 -13.16 12.61
CA ARG A 78 0.19 -12.22 13.56
C ARG A 78 0.90 -10.87 13.50
N GLY A 79 2.23 -10.87 13.43
CA GLY A 79 3.02 -9.66 13.22
C GLY A 79 2.59 -8.88 11.99
N ILE A 80 2.38 -9.55 10.85
CA ILE A 80 1.87 -8.91 9.63
C ILE A 80 0.47 -8.34 9.84
N ALA A 81 -0.44 -9.08 10.49
CA ALA A 81 -1.78 -8.57 10.76
C ALA A 81 -1.79 -7.32 11.64
N ARG A 82 -1.00 -7.34 12.72
CA ARG A 82 -0.84 -6.20 13.64
C ARG A 82 -0.20 -5.02 12.93
N GLY A 83 0.93 -5.25 12.25
CA GLY A 83 1.64 -4.22 11.50
C GLY A 83 0.76 -3.58 10.42
N LEU A 84 -0.04 -4.37 9.70
CA LEU A 84 -0.97 -3.86 8.71
C LEU A 84 -2.01 -2.93 9.35
N CYS A 85 -2.58 -3.33 10.48
CA CYS A 85 -3.55 -2.50 11.19
C CYS A 85 -2.91 -1.20 11.70
N VAL A 86 -1.67 -1.25 12.19
CA VAL A 86 -0.89 -0.05 12.56
C VAL A 86 -0.76 0.88 11.36
N GLN A 87 -0.32 0.39 10.20
CA GLN A 87 -0.18 1.20 8.99
C GLN A 87 -1.51 1.86 8.59
N LEU A 88 -2.62 1.11 8.59
CA LEU A 88 -3.93 1.66 8.25
C LEU A 88 -4.34 2.82 9.20
N ILE A 89 -4.00 2.71 10.48
CA ILE A 89 -4.28 3.73 11.50
C ILE A 89 -3.35 4.93 11.35
N GLU A 90 -2.05 4.73 11.16
CA GLU A 90 -1.05 5.79 10.98
C GLU A 90 -1.36 6.65 9.76
N HIS A 91 -1.83 6.03 8.68
CA HIS A 91 -2.28 6.73 7.47
C HIS A 91 -3.71 7.31 7.60
N GLY A 92 -4.35 7.17 8.76
CA GLY A 92 -5.66 7.77 9.05
C GLY A 92 -6.81 7.22 8.21
N LEU A 93 -6.74 5.95 7.80
CA LEU A 93 -7.65 5.34 6.82
C LEU A 93 -8.99 4.91 7.41
N LEU A 94 -9.73 5.83 8.00
CA LEU A 94 -11.08 5.62 8.49
C LEU A 94 -12.08 6.27 7.52
N ASP A 95 -13.08 5.51 7.07
CA ASP A 95 -14.09 5.93 6.09
C ASP A 95 -14.66 7.31 6.48
N PRO A 96 -14.54 8.33 5.60
CA PRO A 96 -14.30 8.23 4.14
C PRO A 96 -12.84 8.28 3.65
N THR A 97 -11.85 8.37 4.53
CA THR A 97 -10.44 8.43 4.12
C THR A 97 -9.95 7.07 3.63
N SER A 98 -9.38 7.03 2.42
CA SER A 98 -8.88 5.79 1.81
C SER A 98 -7.51 5.99 1.19
N ALA A 99 -6.77 4.90 1.04
CA ALA A 99 -5.55 4.85 0.25
C ALA A 99 -5.63 3.75 -0.79
N ARG A 100 -4.68 3.74 -1.72
CA ARG A 100 -4.57 2.66 -2.69
C ARG A 100 -4.25 1.35 -1.99
N LEU A 101 -4.94 0.29 -2.42
CA LEU A 101 -4.76 -1.06 -1.87
C LEU A 101 -3.37 -1.64 -2.16
N ASP A 102 -2.71 -1.21 -3.24
CA ASP A 102 -1.36 -1.66 -3.56
C ASP A 102 -0.28 -1.13 -2.58
N ASN A 103 -0.51 0.02 -1.94
CA ASN A 103 0.37 0.57 -0.89
C ASN A 103 0.60 -0.43 0.25
N ILE A 104 -0.43 -1.22 0.61
CA ILE A 104 -0.37 -2.28 1.63
C ILE A 104 0.75 -3.29 1.38
N PHE A 105 1.14 -3.51 0.12
CA PHE A 105 2.11 -4.55 -0.22
C PHE A 105 3.50 -3.98 -0.54
N ARG A 106 3.61 -2.68 -0.84
CA ARG A 106 4.87 -2.07 -1.23
C ARG A 106 5.84 -2.03 -0.06
N GLY A 107 7.01 -2.66 -0.24
CA GLY A 107 8.06 -2.80 0.78
C GLY A 107 8.12 -4.17 1.44
N LEU A 108 7.10 -5.02 1.24
CA LEU A 108 7.12 -6.42 1.70
C LEU A 108 7.80 -7.35 0.70
N ASP A 109 8.51 -8.35 1.20
CA ASP A 109 8.98 -9.50 0.43
C ASP A 109 7.83 -10.43 0.00
N ALA A 110 8.10 -11.40 -0.89
CA ALA A 110 7.06 -12.23 -1.51
C ALA A 110 6.25 -13.05 -0.49
N ASP A 111 6.91 -13.61 0.52
CA ASP A 111 6.28 -14.43 1.55
C ASP A 111 5.39 -13.57 2.45
N ALA A 112 5.91 -12.42 2.90
CA ALA A 112 5.15 -11.46 3.68
C ALA A 112 3.96 -10.88 2.89
N GLN A 113 4.10 -10.63 1.59
CA GLN A 113 2.99 -10.21 0.75
C GLN A 113 1.90 -11.29 0.64
N ALA A 114 2.27 -12.57 0.55
CA ALA A 114 1.28 -13.66 0.49
C ALA A 114 0.45 -13.71 1.78
N VAL A 115 1.09 -13.56 2.94
CA VAL A 115 0.41 -13.50 4.23
C VAL A 115 -0.42 -12.21 4.36
N ALA A 116 0.11 -11.06 3.98
CA ALA A 116 -0.63 -9.79 3.98
C ALA A 116 -1.89 -9.86 3.12
N ARG A 117 -1.83 -10.54 1.95
CA ARG A 117 -3.01 -10.80 1.11
C ARG A 117 -4.06 -11.64 1.83
N ALA A 118 -3.65 -12.70 2.54
CA ALA A 118 -4.57 -13.54 3.30
C ALA A 118 -5.23 -12.77 4.47
N VAL A 119 -4.44 -11.96 5.20
CA VAL A 119 -4.93 -11.08 6.27
C VAL A 119 -5.92 -10.06 5.72
N LEU A 120 -5.55 -9.33 4.67
CA LEU A 120 -6.40 -8.33 4.04
C LEU A 120 -7.72 -8.95 3.61
N HIS A 121 -7.67 -10.10 2.94
CA HIS A 121 -8.87 -10.82 2.52
C HIS A 121 -9.76 -11.19 3.71
N ALA A 122 -9.21 -11.73 4.80
CA ALA A 122 -9.96 -12.04 6.00
C ALA A 122 -10.63 -10.79 6.62
N LEU A 123 -9.90 -9.67 6.72
CA LEU A 123 -10.42 -8.42 7.24
C LEU A 123 -11.55 -7.83 6.38
N VAL A 124 -11.46 -7.96 5.05
CA VAL A 124 -12.51 -7.52 4.11
C VAL A 124 -13.75 -8.40 4.23
N GLN A 125 -13.58 -9.73 4.27
CA GLN A 125 -14.71 -10.68 4.39
C GLN A 125 -15.48 -10.49 5.70
N GLU A 126 -14.79 -10.19 6.79
CA GLU A 126 -15.40 -9.90 8.09
C GLU A 126 -15.90 -8.44 8.20
N GLY A 127 -15.67 -7.62 7.17
CA GLY A 127 -16.21 -6.26 7.08
C GLY A 127 -15.44 -5.18 7.85
N TYR A 128 -14.27 -5.48 8.42
CA TYR A 128 -13.38 -4.50 9.05
C TYR A 128 -12.86 -3.49 8.03
N LEU A 129 -12.57 -3.96 6.82
CA LEU A 129 -12.08 -3.14 5.71
C LEU A 129 -13.09 -3.15 4.56
N ARG A 130 -13.15 -2.03 3.85
CA ARG A 130 -13.89 -1.90 2.59
C ARG A 130 -12.90 -1.65 1.48
N THR A 131 -13.17 -2.25 0.33
CA THR A 131 -12.46 -1.97 -0.91
C THR A 131 -13.41 -1.44 -1.96
N PHE A 132 -12.93 -0.53 -2.80
CA PHE A 132 -13.71 0.04 -3.90
C PHE A 132 -12.79 0.51 -5.02
N THR A 133 -13.33 0.54 -6.24
CA THR A 133 -12.57 0.93 -7.43
C THR A 133 -12.74 2.40 -7.73
N THR A 134 -11.64 3.05 -8.09
CA THR A 134 -11.57 4.41 -8.61
C THR A 134 -10.87 4.37 -9.98
N PRO A 135 -10.87 5.48 -10.76
CA PRO A 135 -10.12 5.54 -12.00
C PRO A 135 -8.63 5.22 -11.82
N SER A 136 -8.02 5.68 -10.72
CA SER A 136 -6.61 5.44 -10.43
C SER A 136 -6.33 4.01 -9.98
N GLY A 137 -7.28 3.28 -9.38
CA GLY A 137 -7.07 1.91 -8.93
C GLY A 137 -8.05 1.44 -7.85
N VAL A 138 -7.75 0.30 -7.24
CA VAL A 138 -8.49 -0.24 -6.09
C VAL A 138 -7.99 0.47 -4.82
N ASN A 139 -8.92 0.97 -4.02
CA ASN A 139 -8.66 1.63 -2.76
C ASN A 139 -9.18 0.78 -1.60
N VAL A 140 -8.67 1.09 -0.41
CA VAL A 140 -8.99 0.44 0.85
C VAL A 140 -9.20 1.48 1.96
N THR A 141 -10.15 1.21 2.83
CA THR A 141 -10.46 2.01 4.03
C THR A 141 -10.91 1.09 5.16
N ILE A 142 -10.69 1.50 6.40
CA ILE A 142 -11.34 0.93 7.58
C ILE A 142 -12.81 1.35 7.55
N ALA A 143 -13.72 0.39 7.74
CA ALA A 143 -15.14 0.69 7.87
C ALA A 143 -15.40 1.48 9.17
N SER A 144 -16.17 2.57 9.12
CA SER A 144 -16.32 3.50 10.26
C SER A 144 -16.71 2.82 11.58
N ARG A 145 -17.53 1.76 11.53
CA ARG A 145 -17.98 1.00 12.71
C ARG A 145 -16.91 0.12 13.37
N HIS A 146 -15.77 -0.09 12.71
CA HIS A 146 -14.73 -1.03 13.13
C HIS A 146 -13.39 -0.37 13.48
N GLY A 147 -13.33 0.97 13.56
CA GLY A 147 -12.10 1.69 13.90
C GLY A 147 -11.47 1.21 15.22
N GLU A 148 -12.27 1.06 16.27
CA GLU A 148 -11.81 0.54 17.57
C GLU A 148 -11.34 -0.92 17.51
N ASP A 149 -11.98 -1.74 16.69
CA ASP A 149 -11.58 -3.14 16.58
C ASP A 149 -10.23 -3.28 15.85
N VAL A 150 -10.00 -2.47 14.81
CA VAL A 150 -8.70 -2.41 14.12
C VAL A 150 -7.59 -1.92 15.07
N LEU A 151 -7.89 -0.97 15.96
CA LEU A 151 -6.97 -0.56 17.03
C LEU A 151 -6.62 -1.72 17.98
N LYS A 152 -7.60 -2.52 18.39
CA LYS A 152 -7.37 -3.71 19.24
C LYS A 152 -6.56 -4.78 18.53
N ILE A 153 -6.73 -4.94 17.21
CA ILE A 153 -5.88 -5.84 16.43
C ILE A 153 -4.45 -5.29 16.37
N ALA A 154 -4.27 -3.99 16.13
CA ALA A 154 -2.95 -3.36 16.07
C ALA A 154 -2.17 -3.51 17.39
N SER A 155 -2.82 -3.25 18.53
CA SER A 155 -2.22 -3.45 19.86
C SER A 155 -1.95 -4.94 20.15
N GLY A 156 -2.77 -5.83 19.61
CA GLY A 156 -2.73 -7.27 19.85
C GLY A 156 -3.66 -7.74 20.97
N ASP A 157 -4.60 -6.89 21.38
CA ASP A 157 -5.56 -7.17 22.45
C ASP A 157 -6.70 -8.08 22.01
N ALA A 158 -7.09 -8.02 20.73
CA ALA A 158 -8.16 -8.85 20.19
C ALA A 158 -7.91 -9.20 18.73
N PHE A 159 -8.32 -10.41 18.35
CA PHE A 159 -8.20 -10.87 16.97
C PHE A 159 -9.49 -11.56 16.52
N PRO A 160 -10.03 -11.19 15.35
CA PRO A 160 -11.12 -11.91 14.72
C PRO A 160 -10.74 -13.37 14.48
N ARG A 161 -11.72 -14.27 14.58
CA ARG A 161 -11.51 -15.71 14.38
C ARG A 161 -10.86 -16.01 13.02
N ALA A 162 -11.25 -15.30 11.96
CA ALA A 162 -10.67 -15.47 10.63
C ALA A 162 -9.15 -15.23 10.60
N LEU A 163 -8.64 -14.26 11.38
CA LEU A 163 -7.20 -14.03 11.49
C LEU A 163 -6.51 -15.10 12.33
N ALA A 164 -7.14 -15.53 13.43
CA ALA A 164 -6.57 -16.55 14.30
C ALA A 164 -6.31 -17.89 13.56
N LEU A 165 -7.16 -18.21 12.56
CA LEU A 165 -6.98 -19.39 11.71
C LEU A 165 -5.74 -19.32 10.80
N LEU A 166 -5.23 -18.12 10.51
CA LEU A 166 -4.05 -17.94 9.66
C LEU A 166 -2.75 -18.35 10.34
N TRP A 167 -2.71 -18.35 11.68
CA TRP A 167 -1.51 -18.68 12.45
C TRP A 167 -1.39 -20.16 12.81
N GLN A 168 -2.45 -20.94 12.53
CA GLN A 168 -2.49 -22.37 12.77
C GLN A 168 -1.95 -23.19 11.58
N ARG A 169 -1.51 -22.50 10.52
CA ARG A 169 -0.95 -23.05 9.30
C ARG A 169 0.56 -22.93 9.33
#